data_AF-A0A939XRL0-F1
#
_entry.id   AF-A0A939XRL0-F1
#
_cell.length_a   1.000
_cell.length_b   1.000
_cell.length_c   1.000
_cell.angle_alpha   90.00
_cell.angle_beta   90.00
_cell.angle_gamma   90.00
#
_symmetry.space_group_name_H-M   'P 1'
#
loop_
_entity.id
_entity.type
_entity.pdbx_description
1 polymer ?
#
loop_
_entity_poly.entity_id
_entity_poly.type
_entity_poly.pdbx_seq_one_letter_code
_entity_poly.pdbx_strand_id
1 'polypeptide(L)'
;WQAKHWHAIASAYGSSPFFMYYRDEIEPFFRRKTEYLIDFNNQITETLLSILGIKAQMSFTSDYIRSGDPQYDDLRNAIHPKVEQHQGHNYYDETPYPQVFDSRMPFEPNLSVIDAIFNNGQLIDN
;
A
#
# COMPACT_ATOMS: atom_id res chain seq x y z
N TRP A 1 -2.03 19.17 2.87
CA TRP A 1 -2.54 17.78 2.95
C TRP A 1 -1.54 16.88 3.69
N GLN A 2 -0.25 16.97 3.38
CA GLN A 2 0.83 16.18 3.97
C GLN A 2 0.81 16.10 5.51
N ALA A 3 0.92 17.24 6.20
CA ALA A 3 0.87 17.28 7.65
C ALA A 3 -0.43 16.72 8.26
N LYS A 4 -1.57 16.91 7.57
CA LYS A 4 -2.87 16.34 7.99
C LYS A 4 -2.89 14.82 7.85
N HIS A 5 -2.37 14.30 6.74
CA HIS A 5 -2.29 12.85 6.50
C HIS A 5 -1.34 12.18 7.50
N TRP A 6 -0.16 12.78 7.73
CA TRP A 6 0.76 12.24 8.71
C TRP A 6 0.18 12.21 10.13
N HIS A 7 -0.49 13.29 10.56
CA HIS A 7 -1.18 13.28 11.86
C HIS A 7 -2.25 12.20 11.95
N ALA A 8 -3.03 11.99 10.89
CA ALA A 8 -4.04 10.93 10.88
C ALA A 8 -3.41 9.54 10.97
N ILE A 9 -2.35 9.27 10.20
CA ILE A 9 -1.60 8.00 10.23
C ILE A 9 -0.99 7.77 11.61
N ALA A 10 -0.25 8.74 12.14
CA ALA A 10 0.39 8.63 13.44
C ALA A 10 -0.62 8.44 14.58
N SER A 11 -1.80 9.07 14.50
CA SER A 11 -2.87 8.89 15.48
C SER A 11 -3.55 7.53 15.36
N ALA A 12 -3.75 7.02 14.14
CA ALA A 12 -4.43 5.74 13.91
C ALA A 12 -3.55 4.55 14.29
N TYR A 13 -2.26 4.62 13.95
CA TYR A 13 -1.33 3.48 14.06
C TYR A 13 -0.32 3.63 15.19
N GLY A 14 -0.31 4.73 15.95
CA GLY A 14 0.70 4.98 16.98
C GLY A 14 0.83 3.90 18.06
N SER A 15 -0.24 3.12 18.30
CA SER A 15 -0.26 1.98 19.22
C SER A 15 -0.08 0.62 18.56
N SER A 16 0.06 0.55 17.23
CA SER A 16 0.29 -0.72 16.53
C SER A 16 1.71 -1.23 16.78
N PRO A 17 1.93 -2.56 16.80
CA PRO A 17 3.20 -3.15 17.22
C PRO A 17 4.42 -2.70 16.41
N PHE A 18 4.24 -2.45 15.11
CA PHE A 18 5.35 -2.16 14.21
C PHE A 18 5.45 -0.68 13.78
N PHE A 19 4.58 0.20 14.27
CA PHE A 19 4.61 1.61 13.87
C PHE A 19 5.97 2.27 14.09
N MET A 20 6.59 2.08 15.27
CA MET A 20 7.90 2.67 15.56
C MET A 20 9.03 2.15 14.67
N TYR A 21 8.88 0.97 14.07
CA TYR A 21 9.90 0.35 13.23
C TYR A 21 9.88 0.87 11.79
N TYR A 22 8.72 1.27 11.28
CA TYR A 22 8.55 1.67 9.87
C TYR A 22 8.15 3.14 9.67
N ARG A 23 7.88 3.87 10.77
CA ARG A 23 7.45 5.27 10.70
C ARG A 23 8.48 6.15 10.00
N ASP A 24 9.77 5.91 10.19
CA ASP A 24 10.82 6.82 9.72
C ASP A 24 11.08 6.64 8.21
N GLU A 25 10.72 5.49 7.66
CA GLU A 25 10.68 5.18 6.24
C GLU A 25 9.45 5.80 5.54
N ILE A 26 8.32 5.88 6.24
CA ILE A 26 7.03 6.34 5.67
C ILE A 26 6.82 7.86 5.86
N GLU A 27 7.16 8.41 7.03
CA GLU A 27 7.01 9.83 7.39
C GLU A 27 7.58 10.82 6.36
N PRO A 28 8.74 10.57 5.72
CA PRO A 28 9.34 11.49 4.74
C PRO A 28 8.41 11.85 3.58
N PHE A 29 7.54 10.94 3.15
CA PHE A 29 6.57 11.19 2.06
C PHE A 29 5.51 12.24 2.42
N PHE A 30 5.34 12.51 3.71
CA PHE A 30 4.43 13.52 4.24
C PHE A 30 5.16 14.76 4.78
N ARG A 31 6.46 14.91 4.48
CA ARG A 31 7.25 16.08 4.87
C ARG A 31 7.96 16.75 3.70
N ARG A 32 8.38 15.97 2.70
CA ARG A 32 9.11 16.47 1.52
C ARG A 32 8.15 16.93 0.43
N LYS A 33 8.53 17.95 -0.33
CA LYS A 33 7.83 18.32 -1.57
C LYS A 33 8.52 17.62 -2.73
N THR A 34 7.72 17.04 -3.63
CA THR A 34 8.19 16.44 -4.88
C THR A 34 7.64 17.27 -6.02
N GLU A 35 8.45 17.49 -7.06
CA GLU A 35 8.04 18.26 -8.22
C GLU A 35 7.03 17.49 -9.07
N TYR A 36 7.28 16.19 -9.29
CA TYR A 36 6.44 15.33 -10.10
C TYR A 36 5.78 14.22 -9.29
N LEU A 37 4.51 13.95 -9.61
CA LEU A 37 3.72 12.88 -8.97
C LEU A 37 4.29 11.49 -9.30
N ILE A 38 4.83 11.30 -10.50
CA ILE A 38 5.42 10.02 -10.91
C ILE A 38 6.62 9.67 -10.03
N ASP A 39 7.53 10.62 -9.79
CA ASP A 39 8.68 10.42 -8.91
C ASP A 39 8.25 10.11 -7.48
N PHE A 40 7.20 10.78 -7.00
CA PHE A 40 6.65 10.54 -5.67
C PHE A 40 6.08 9.13 -5.55
N ASN A 41 5.26 8.70 -6.51
CA ASN A 41 4.65 7.38 -6.51
C ASN A 41 5.69 6.26 -6.68
N ASN A 42 6.73 6.47 -7.49
CA ASN A 42 7.83 5.51 -7.66
C ASN A 42 8.58 5.32 -6.35
N GLN A 43 8.97 6.40 -5.67
CA GLN A 43 9.68 6.31 -4.39
C GLN A 43 8.85 5.62 -3.30
N ILE A 44 7.54 5.89 -3.25
CA ILE A 44 6.62 5.17 -2.34
C ILE A 44 6.61 3.68 -2.68
N THR A 45 6.43 3.33 -3.95
CA THR A 45 6.39 1.94 -4.41
C THR A 45 7.69 1.21 -4.07
N GLU A 46 8.85 1.80 -4.35
CA GLU A 46 10.16 1.23 -4.02
C GLU A 46 10.34 1.03 -2.52
N THR A 47 9.91 2.00 -1.71
CA THR A 47 10.01 1.90 -0.24
C THR A 47 9.11 0.79 0.30
N LEU A 48 7.88 0.69 -0.20
CA LEU A 48 6.97 -0.38 0.18
C LEU A 48 7.49 -1.76 -0.25
N LEU A 49 8.00 -1.90 -1.47
CA LEU A 49 8.62 -3.13 -1.95
C LEU A 49 9.81 -3.53 -1.07
N SER A 50 10.65 -2.56 -0.68
CA SER A 50 11.77 -2.79 0.22
C SER A 50 11.33 -3.25 1.61
N ILE A 51 10.33 -2.58 2.21
CA ILE A 51 9.78 -2.97 3.52
C ILE A 51 9.21 -4.39 3.47
N LEU A 52 8.46 -4.70 2.41
CA LEU A 52 7.86 -6.01 2.18
C LEU A 52 8.89 -7.08 1.73
N GLY A 53 10.12 -6.68 1.44
CA GLY A 53 11.18 -7.53 0.87
C GLY A 53 10.84 -8.14 -0.49
N ILE A 54 9.94 -7.51 -1.25
CA ILE A 54 9.56 -7.94 -2.59
C ILE A 54 10.58 -7.42 -3.60
N LYS A 55 11.24 -8.34 -4.31
CA LYS A 55 12.15 -8.01 -5.40
C LYS A 55 11.36 -7.88 -6.70
N ALA A 56 11.04 -6.65 -7.09
CA ALA A 56 10.40 -6.35 -8.37
C ALA A 56 11.31 -5.51 -9.26
N GLN A 57 11.27 -5.78 -10.57
CA GLN A 57 11.90 -4.93 -11.58
C GLN A 57 10.88 -3.92 -12.09
N MET A 58 11.08 -2.64 -11.78
CA MET A 58 10.25 -1.56 -12.31
C MET A 58 10.89 -0.92 -13.53
N SER A 59 10.09 -0.66 -14.56
CA SER A 59 10.53 0.00 -15.79
C SER A 59 9.42 0.86 -16.38
N PHE A 60 9.80 1.94 -17.06
CA PHE A 60 8.87 2.78 -17.81
C PHE A 60 8.76 2.31 -19.24
N THR A 61 7.56 2.44 -19.80
CA THR A 61 7.32 2.26 -21.23
C THR A 61 7.70 3.55 -21.95
N SER A 62 8.18 3.43 -23.19
CA SER A 62 8.46 4.61 -24.03
C SER A 62 7.17 5.27 -24.53
N ASP A 63 6.10 4.48 -24.64
CA ASP A 63 4.84 4.86 -25.25
C ASP A 63 3.65 4.33 -24.44
N TYR A 64 2.47 4.87 -24.75
CA TYR A 64 1.22 4.41 -24.16
C TYR A 64 0.84 3.02 -24.69
N ILE A 65 0.73 2.05 -23.78
CA ILE A 65 0.22 0.71 -24.09
C ILE A 65 -1.31 0.73 -24.07
N ARG A 66 -1.91 0.33 -25.19
CA ARG A 66 -3.37 0.24 -25.35
C ARG A 66 -3.92 -0.89 -24.47
N SER A 67 -5.15 -0.71 -23.98
CA SER A 67 -5.82 -1.76 -23.23
C SER A 67 -6.06 -2.99 -24.11
N GLY A 68 -5.84 -4.19 -23.57
CA GLY A 68 -5.94 -5.46 -24.30
C GLY A 68 -4.72 -5.83 -25.15
N ASP A 69 -3.58 -5.16 -24.98
CA ASP A 69 -2.32 -5.62 -25.58
C ASP A 69 -1.93 -6.99 -25.00
N PRO A 70 -1.77 -8.05 -25.83
CA PRO A 70 -1.53 -9.40 -25.33
C PRO A 70 -0.14 -9.60 -24.71
N GLN A 71 0.78 -8.63 -24.85
CA GLN A 71 2.10 -8.69 -24.23
C GLN A 71 2.09 -8.27 -22.75
N TYR A 72 1.03 -7.60 -22.30
CA TYR A 72 0.97 -6.99 -20.97
C TYR A 72 -0.31 -7.33 -20.24
N ASP A 73 -0.19 -7.65 -18.95
CA ASP A 73 -1.34 -7.69 -18.05
C ASP A 73 -1.77 -6.27 -17.69
N ASP A 74 -2.98 -5.88 -18.10
CA ASP A 74 -3.52 -4.54 -17.85
C ASP A 74 -4.27 -4.46 -16.51
N LEU A 75 -3.54 -4.07 -15.45
CA LEU A 75 -4.10 -3.97 -14.09
C LEU A 75 -4.68 -2.58 -13.75
N ARG A 76 -4.75 -1.64 -14.71
CA ARG A 76 -5.19 -0.24 -14.44
C ARG A 76 -6.60 -0.15 -13.85
N ASN A 77 -7.46 -1.11 -14.17
CA ASN A 77 -8.84 -1.19 -13.66
C ASN A 77 -9.05 -2.42 -12.74
N ALA A 78 -7.98 -3.08 -12.29
CA ALA A 78 -8.10 -4.25 -11.42
C ALA A 78 -8.70 -3.91 -10.05
N ILE A 79 -8.45 -2.70 -9.56
CA ILE A 79 -9.05 -2.14 -8.34
C ILE A 79 -9.86 -0.91 -8.75
N HIS A 80 -11.19 -1.02 -8.78
CA HIS A 80 -12.07 0.06 -9.24
C HIS A 80 -13.12 0.42 -8.17
N PRO A 81 -13.22 1.69 -7.72
CA PRO A 81 -14.11 2.09 -6.61
C PRO A 81 -15.60 1.83 -6.84
N LYS A 82 -16.03 1.70 -8.11
CA LYS A 82 -17.43 1.50 -8.49
C LYS A 82 -17.76 0.08 -8.92
N VAL A 83 -16.79 -0.83 -8.88
CA VAL A 83 -17.02 -2.24 -9.17
C VAL A 83 -16.81 -2.96 -7.85
N GLU A 84 -17.86 -3.61 -7.34
CA GLU A 84 -17.69 -4.49 -6.18
C GLU A 84 -16.67 -5.56 -6.57
N GLN A 85 -15.58 -5.65 -5.80
CA GLN A 85 -14.46 -6.55 -6.07
C GLN A 85 -14.84 -8.04 -5.96
N HIS A 86 -16.10 -8.33 -5.63
CA HIS A 86 -16.70 -9.66 -5.56
C HIS A 86 -17.10 -10.25 -6.93
N GLN A 87 -16.90 -9.53 -8.05
CA GLN A 87 -17.20 -10.04 -9.40
C GLN A 87 -16.09 -10.94 -9.99
N GLY A 88 -15.69 -11.97 -9.24
CA GLY A 88 -15.00 -13.14 -9.79
C GLY A 88 -13.48 -13.06 -9.98
N HIS A 89 -12.83 -11.95 -9.61
CA HIS A 89 -11.36 -11.85 -9.58
C HIS A 89 -10.87 -11.66 -8.15
N ASN A 90 -10.42 -12.75 -7.51
CA ASN A 90 -9.76 -12.69 -6.20
C ASN A 90 -8.33 -12.19 -6.38
N TYR A 91 -8.15 -10.87 -6.50
CA TYR A 91 -6.81 -10.25 -6.57
C TYR A 91 -6.09 -10.22 -5.21
N TYR A 92 -6.76 -10.59 -4.13
CA TYR A 92 -6.21 -10.62 -2.78
C TYR A 92 -6.83 -11.75 -1.98
N ASP A 93 -6.07 -12.24 -0.99
CA ASP A 93 -6.54 -13.15 0.05
C ASP A 93 -6.99 -12.31 1.25
N GLU A 94 -8.14 -12.66 1.84
CA GLU A 94 -8.70 -11.99 3.02
C GLU A 94 -8.18 -12.59 4.34
N THR A 95 -7.01 -13.23 4.31
CA THR A 95 -6.37 -13.83 5.50
C THR A 95 -6.31 -12.81 6.64
N PRO A 96 -7.05 -13.05 7.75
CA PRO A 96 -7.10 -12.10 8.86
C PRO A 96 -5.76 -11.94 9.55
N TYR A 97 -5.53 -10.73 10.05
CA TYR A 97 -4.36 -10.39 10.83
C TYR A 97 -4.72 -9.45 11.99
N PRO A 98 -3.92 -9.37 13.06
CA PRO A 98 -4.18 -8.45 14.16
C PRO A 98 -4.29 -7.02 13.63
N GLN A 99 -5.32 -6.26 14.01
CA GLN A 99 -5.48 -4.85 13.62
C GLN A 99 -5.50 -3.98 14.88
N VAL A 100 -5.07 -2.72 14.77
CA VAL A 100 -4.92 -1.80 15.91
C VAL A 100 -6.19 -1.65 16.77
N PHE A 101 -7.37 -1.90 16.21
CA PHE A 101 -8.67 -1.84 16.89
C PHE A 101 -9.37 -3.20 17.05
N ASP A 102 -8.66 -4.31 16.91
CA ASP A 102 -9.19 -5.69 16.98
C ASP A 102 -9.97 -6.00 18.28
N SER A 103 -9.60 -5.36 19.39
CA SER A 103 -10.28 -5.48 20.68
C SER A 103 -11.69 -4.86 20.71
N ARG A 104 -12.04 -4.04 19.72
CA ARG A 104 -13.30 -3.26 19.68
C ARG A 104 -14.07 -3.42 18.37
N MET A 105 -13.40 -3.82 17.30
CA MET A 105 -13.98 -3.92 15.96
C MET A 105 -13.63 -5.28 15.35
N PRO A 106 -14.52 -5.86 14.52
CA PRO A 106 -14.17 -7.03 13.72
C PRO A 106 -13.04 -6.69 12.74
N PHE A 107 -12.38 -7.72 12.24
CA PHE A 107 -11.40 -7.59 11.16
C PHE A 107 -12.03 -6.93 9.93
N GLU A 108 -11.36 -5.92 9.39
CA GLU A 108 -11.74 -5.24 8.16
C GLU A 108 -10.74 -5.61 7.05
N PRO A 109 -11.15 -6.36 6.01
CA PRO A 109 -10.27 -6.70 4.90
C PRO A 109 -10.00 -5.48 4.00
N ASN A 110 -9.04 -5.62 3.08
CA ASN A 110 -8.77 -4.63 2.02
C ASN A 110 -8.42 -3.21 2.53
N LEU A 111 -7.83 -3.12 3.72
CA LEU A 111 -7.22 -1.89 4.22
C LEU A 111 -5.90 -1.59 3.49
N SER A 112 -5.38 -0.39 3.70
CA SER A 112 -4.15 0.07 3.07
C SER A 112 -2.94 -0.82 3.41
N VAL A 113 -1.94 -0.87 2.53
CA VAL A 113 -0.68 -1.60 2.77
C VAL A 113 0.03 -1.21 4.06
N ILE A 114 -0.05 0.07 4.48
CA ILE A 114 0.54 0.52 5.74
C ILE A 114 -0.21 -0.03 6.97
N ASP A 115 -1.49 -0.37 6.83
CA ASP A 115 -2.24 -1.05 7.89
C ASP A 115 -1.63 -2.43 8.17
N ALA A 116 -1.44 -3.20 7.11
CA ALA A 116 -0.80 -4.51 7.18
C ALA A 116 0.64 -4.41 7.73
N ILE A 117 1.44 -3.48 7.22
CA ILE A 117 2.84 -3.29 7.67
C ILE A 117 2.90 -2.89 9.15
N PHE A 118 2.09 -1.94 9.59
CA PHE A 118 2.17 -1.44 10.96
C PHE A 118 1.62 -2.45 11.99
N ASN A 119 0.72 -3.35 11.58
CA ASN A 119 0.20 -4.36 12.48
C ASN A 119 0.95 -5.71 12.43
N ASN A 120 1.47 -6.13 11.27
CA ASN A 120 2.12 -7.43 11.08
C ASN A 120 3.63 -7.37 10.86
N GLY A 121 4.16 -6.20 10.55
CA GLY A 121 5.54 -6.04 10.15
C GLY A 121 5.81 -6.57 8.74
N GLN A 122 6.99 -7.15 8.55
CA GLN A 122 7.40 -7.68 7.25
C GLN A 122 6.64 -8.98 6.96
N LEU A 123 5.96 -9.05 5.82
CA LEU A 123 5.09 -10.18 5.44
C LEU A 123 5.83 -11.46 5.02
N ILE A 124 7.13 -11.59 5.29
CA ILE A 124 7.97 -12.64 4.66
C ILE A 124 7.78 -14.03 5.30
N ASP A 125 7.22 -14.13 6.51
CA ASP A 125 7.24 -15.38 7.29
C ASP A 125 5.86 -15.86 7.82
N ASN A 126 4.75 -15.65 7.10
CA ASN A 126 3.46 -16.29 7.42
C ASN A 126 2.98 -17.22 6.32
#